data_AF-A0A2R6FNW1-F1
#
_entry.id   AF-A0A2R6FNW1-F1
#
_cell.length_a   1.000
_cell.length_b   1.000
_cell.length_c   1.000
_cell.angle_alpha   90.00
_cell.angle_beta   90.00
_cell.angle_gamma   90.00
#
_symmetry.space_group_name_H-M   'P 1'
#
loop_
_entity.id
_entity.type
_entity.pdbx_description
1 polymer ?
#
loop_
_entity_poly.entity_id
_entity_poly.type
_entity_poly.pdbx_seq_one_letter_code
_entity_poly.pdbx_strand_id
1 'polypeptide(L)'
;MAVLDSIVFFLVSLILGTIGIYAGVRLVVDRDVGYLNAAITALIGALVWGLVSFFVGWIPLLGPLLMLVIWVGVINWRYPGGWVAAAGIGLVAWIVVFVVVYLLATVGLITPDALGVPGV
;
A
#
# COMPACT_ATOMS: atom_id res chain seq x y z
N MET A 1 -20.89 6.06 1.95
CA MET A 1 -20.03 6.44 0.82
C MET A 1 -20.81 6.26 -0.46
N ALA A 2 -20.84 7.26 -1.33
CA ALA A 2 -21.36 7.07 -2.68
C ALA A 2 -20.40 6.14 -3.46
N VAL A 3 -20.90 5.40 -4.45
CA VAL A 3 -20.07 4.49 -5.28
C VAL A 3 -18.90 5.23 -5.94
N LEU A 4 -19.13 6.49 -6.34
CA LEU A 4 -18.12 7.35 -6.93
C LEU A 4 -16.95 7.61 -5.96
N ASP A 5 -17.23 7.86 -4.68
CA ASP A 5 -16.21 8.12 -3.66
C ASP A 5 -15.28 6.93 -3.51
N SER A 6 -15.85 5.72 -3.48
CA SER A 6 -15.08 4.46 -3.39
C SER A 6 -14.18 4.25 -4.61
N ILE A 7 -14.66 4.59 -5.82
CA ILE A 7 -13.88 4.48 -7.04
C ILE A 7 -12.72 5.48 -7.01
N VAL A 8 -12.98 6.74 -6.67
CA VAL A 8 -11.92 7.77 -6.58
C VAL A 8 -10.88 7.39 -5.53
N PHE A 9 -11.32 6.95 -4.35
CA PHE A 9 -10.43 6.51 -3.28
C PHE A 9 -9.55 5.33 -3.72
N PHE A 10 -10.14 4.35 -4.41
CA PHE A 10 -9.40 3.21 -4.96
C PHE A 10 -8.35 3.65 -5.98
N LEU A 11 -8.72 4.53 -6.93
CA LEU A 11 -7.80 5.01 -7.97
C LEU A 11 -6.63 5.81 -7.37
N VAL A 12 -6.91 6.70 -6.41
CA VAL A 12 -5.87 7.46 -5.70
C VAL A 12 -4.94 6.51 -4.93
N SER A 13 -5.52 5.56 -4.20
CA SER A 13 -4.75 4.55 -3.46
C SER A 13 -3.89 3.69 -4.38
N LEU A 14 -4.39 3.34 -5.57
CA LEU A 14 -3.65 2.58 -6.57
C LEU A 14 -2.46 3.38 -7.12
N ILE A 15 -2.64 4.68 -7.39
CA ILE A 15 -1.57 5.57 -7.82
C ILE A 15 -0.50 5.67 -6.74
N LEU A 16 -0.90 5.92 -5.48
CA LEU A 16 0.03 6.04 -4.37
C LEU A 16 0.78 4.72 -4.10
N GLY A 17 0.08 3.59 -4.18
CA GLY A 17 0.68 2.26 -4.08
C GLY A 17 1.68 1.99 -5.20
N THR A 18 1.39 2.44 -6.43
CA THR A 18 2.30 2.33 -7.58
C THR A 18 3.58 3.12 -7.34
N ILE A 19 3.47 4.38 -6.91
CA ILE A 19 4.62 5.26 -6.61
C ILE A 19 5.45 4.66 -5.47
N GLY A 20 4.78 4.22 -4.40
CA GLY A 20 5.44 3.62 -3.24
C GLY A 20 6.20 2.34 -3.58
N ILE A 21 5.58 1.40 -4.32
CA ILE A 21 6.25 0.16 -4.74
C ILE A 21 7.41 0.48 -5.69
N TYR A 22 7.23 1.37 -6.65
CA TYR A 22 8.29 1.75 -7.57
C TYR A 22 9.51 2.33 -6.84
N ALA A 23 9.27 3.25 -5.89
CA ALA A 23 10.32 3.79 -5.04
C ALA A 23 10.98 2.71 -4.18
N GLY A 24 10.18 1.83 -3.55
CA GLY A 24 10.68 0.74 -2.72
C GLY A 24 11.59 -0.21 -3.48
N VAL A 25 11.20 -0.64 -4.68
CA VAL A 25 12.03 -1.56 -5.46
C VAL A 25 13.35 -0.92 -5.89
N ARG A 26 13.32 0.35 -6.30
CA ARG A 26 14.53 1.08 -6.67
C ARG A 26 15.48 1.28 -5.48
N LEU A 27 14.95 1.61 -4.30
CA LEU A 27 15.76 1.87 -3.12
C LEU A 27 16.29 0.60 -2.44
N VAL A 28 15.57 -0.52 -2.54
CA VAL A 28 15.91 -1.75 -1.78
C VAL A 28 16.65 -2.77 -2.63
N VAL A 29 16.28 -2.92 -3.91
CA VAL A 29 16.81 -3.97 -4.79
C VAL A 29 17.75 -3.39 -5.86
N ASP A 30 17.86 -2.06 -5.96
CA ASP A 30 18.68 -1.34 -6.95
C ASP A 30 18.46 -1.86 -8.39
N ARG A 31 17.18 -2.02 -8.75
CA ARG A 31 16.78 -2.45 -10.10
C ARG A 31 15.89 -1.42 -10.76
N ASP A 32 16.13 -1.23 -12.06
CA ASP A 32 15.19 -0.55 -12.93
C ASP A 32 13.94 -1.41 -13.12
N VAL A 33 12.92 -1.10 -12.34
CA VAL A 33 11.59 -1.66 -12.47
C VAL A 33 10.71 -0.64 -13.18
N GLY A 34 10.15 -1.02 -14.33
CA GLY A 34 9.21 -0.16 -15.05
C GLY A 34 7.96 0.15 -14.23
N TYR A 35 7.43 1.36 -14.40
CA TYR A 35 6.20 1.83 -13.72
C TYR A 35 5.02 0.86 -13.87
N LEU A 36 4.85 0.25 -15.06
CA LEU A 36 3.79 -0.73 -15.30
C LEU A 36 3.89 -1.94 -14.36
N ASN A 37 5.10 -2.45 -14.10
CA ASN A 37 5.27 -3.58 -13.19
C ASN A 37 4.87 -3.22 -11.75
N ALA A 38 5.25 -2.02 -11.29
CA ALA A 38 4.83 -1.50 -9.98
C ALA A 38 3.31 -1.32 -9.90
N ALA A 39 2.68 -0.79 -10.95
CA ALA A 39 1.24 -0.60 -11.00
C ALA A 39 0.48 -1.92 -10.94
N ILE A 40 0.92 -2.94 -11.68
CA ILE A 40 0.33 -4.28 -11.61
C ILE A 40 0.52 -4.87 -10.22
N THR A 41 1.69 -4.68 -9.58
CA THR A 41 1.90 -5.18 -8.21
C THR A 41 0.98 -4.48 -7.21
N ALA A 42 0.82 -3.16 -7.32
CA ALA A 42 -0.10 -2.39 -6.50
C ALA A 42 -1.55 -2.86 -6.70
N LEU A 43 -1.97 -3.11 -7.94
CA LEU A 43 -3.30 -3.61 -8.27
C LEU A 43 -3.55 -5.00 -7.67
N ILE A 44 -2.63 -5.96 -7.86
CA ILE A 44 -2.74 -7.29 -7.26
C ILE A 44 -2.77 -7.18 -5.73
N GLY A 45 -1.89 -6.36 -5.15
CA GLY A 45 -1.84 -6.10 -3.72
C GLY A 45 -3.18 -5.59 -3.19
N ALA A 46 -3.79 -4.60 -3.86
CA ALA A 46 -5.07 -4.02 -3.47
C ALA A 46 -6.22 -5.05 -3.57
N LEU A 47 -6.26 -5.85 -4.64
CA LEU A 47 -7.27 -6.89 -4.83
C LEU A 47 -7.15 -7.99 -3.76
N VAL A 48 -5.93 -8.48 -3.53
CA VAL A 48 -5.66 -9.50 -2.52
C VAL A 48 -5.95 -8.97 -1.12
N TRP A 49 -5.55 -7.73 -0.82
CA TRP A 49 -5.83 -7.09 0.46
C TRP A 49 -7.34 -6.98 0.71
N GLY A 50 -8.11 -6.49 -0.27
CA GLY A 50 -9.57 -6.39 -0.17
C GLY A 50 -10.23 -7.75 0.04
N LEU A 51 -9.80 -8.77 -0.70
CA LEU A 51 -10.31 -10.14 -0.57
C LEU A 51 -10.02 -10.72 0.82
N VAL A 52 -8.79 -10.60 1.30
CA VAL A 52 -8.38 -11.12 2.60
C VAL A 52 -9.07 -10.35 3.73
N SER A 53 -9.13 -9.02 3.63
CA SER A 53 -9.83 -8.17 4.59
C SER A 53 -11.29 -8.58 4.75
N PHE A 54 -11.97 -8.92 3.66
CA PHE A 54 -13.35 -9.41 3.68
C PHE A 54 -13.52 -10.69 4.50
N PHE A 55 -12.62 -11.67 4.36
CA PHE A 55 -12.75 -12.97 5.05
C PHE A 55 -12.20 -12.99 6.47
N VAL A 56 -11.07 -12.33 6.73
CA VAL A 56 -10.33 -12.45 8.01
C VAL A 56 -10.03 -11.12 8.69
N GLY A 57 -10.32 -9.98 8.04
CA GLY A 57 -9.98 -8.65 8.57
C GLY A 57 -10.71 -8.28 9.86
N TRP A 58 -11.82 -8.94 10.15
CA TRP A 58 -12.59 -8.77 11.39
C TRP A 58 -11.95 -9.46 12.60
N ILE A 59 -11.00 -10.39 12.41
CA ILE A 59 -10.36 -11.12 13.51
C ILE A 59 -9.29 -10.22 14.14
N PRO A 60 -9.41 -9.83 15.42
CA PRO A 60 -8.44 -8.98 16.08
C PRO A 60 -7.04 -9.61 16.05
N LEU A 61 -6.01 -8.78 15.81
CA LEU A 61 -4.60 -9.14 15.67
C LEU A 61 -4.27 -10.06 14.47
N LEU A 62 -4.96 -11.18 14.32
CA LEU A 62 -4.77 -12.15 13.23
C LEU A 62 -5.06 -11.55 11.85
N GLY A 63 -6.16 -10.81 11.71
CA GLY A 63 -6.53 -10.16 10.44
C GLY A 63 -5.41 -9.25 9.92
N PRO A 64 -5.01 -8.20 10.68
CA PRO A 64 -3.93 -7.31 10.29
C PRO A 64 -2.59 -8.02 10.02
N LEU A 65 -2.20 -9.00 10.85
CA LEU A 65 -0.95 -9.75 10.66
C LEU A 65 -0.97 -10.58 9.37
N LEU A 66 -2.05 -11.31 9.11
CA LEU A 66 -2.19 -12.10 7.89
C LEU A 66 -2.21 -11.20 6.65
N MET A 67 -2.91 -10.07 6.71
CA MET A 67 -2.95 -9.09 5.63
C MET A 67 -1.56 -8.53 5.32
N LEU A 68 -0.76 -8.20 6.35
CA LEU A 68 0.64 -7.79 6.20
C LEU A 68 1.50 -8.87 5.55
N VAL A 69 1.43 -10.12 6.05
CA VAL A 69 2.21 -11.24 5.52
C VAL A 69 1.84 -11.51 4.06
N ILE A 70 0.55 -11.49 3.73
CA ILE A 70 0.08 -11.73 2.37
C ILE A 70 0.53 -10.60 1.43
N TRP A 71 0.44 -9.34 1.87
CA TRP A 71 0.90 -8.21 1.08
C TRP A 71 2.40 -8.28 0.78
N VAL A 72 3.22 -8.55 1.80
CA VAL A 72 4.67 -8.80 1.62
C VAL A 72 4.89 -10.02 0.72
N GLY A 73 4.07 -11.05 0.85
CA GLY A 73 4.07 -12.24 -0.01
C GLY A 73 3.82 -11.90 -1.49
N VAL A 74 2.87 -11.02 -1.79
CA VAL A 74 2.61 -10.52 -3.16
C VAL A 74 3.84 -9.81 -3.70
N ILE A 75 4.49 -8.95 -2.90
CA ILE A 75 5.72 -8.25 -3.31
C ILE A 75 6.85 -9.27 -3.55
N ASN A 76 7.06 -10.22 -2.64
CA ASN A 76 8.07 -11.27 -2.75
C ASN A 76 7.85 -12.18 -3.97
N TRP A 77 6.60 -12.44 -4.34
CA TRP A 77 6.27 -13.20 -5.54
C TRP A 77 6.56 -12.40 -6.83
N ARG A 78 6.39 -11.08 -6.79
CA ARG A 78 6.56 -10.20 -7.95
C ARG A 78 7.98 -9.69 -8.16
N TYR A 79 8.80 -9.65 -7.11
CA TYR A 79 10.15 -9.11 -7.15
C TYR A 79 11.18 -10.08 -6.56
N PRO A 80 12.34 -10.26 -7.20
CA PRO A 80 13.43 -11.04 -6.63
C PRO A 80 14.02 -10.34 -5.40
N GLY A 81 14.66 -11.10 -4.51
CA GLY A 81 15.31 -10.57 -3.29
C GLY A 81 14.83 -11.21 -2.00
N GLY A 82 13.79 -12.05 -2.07
CA GLY A 82 13.27 -12.77 -0.91
C GLY A 82 12.44 -11.89 0.03
N TRP A 83 11.96 -12.51 1.11
CA TRP A 83 11.02 -11.90 2.06
C TRP A 83 11.56 -10.63 2.72
N VAL A 84 12.87 -10.56 3.00
CA VAL A 84 13.48 -9.38 3.64
C VAL A 84 13.45 -8.17 2.70
N ALA A 85 13.84 -8.36 1.42
CA ALA A 85 13.76 -7.30 0.43
C ALA A 85 12.30 -6.88 0.20
N ALA A 86 11.37 -7.84 0.12
CA ALA A 86 9.95 -7.55 -0.04
C ALA A 86 9.37 -6.74 1.13
N ALA A 87 9.75 -7.08 2.37
CA ALA A 87 9.36 -6.31 3.54
C ALA A 87 9.95 -4.89 3.51
N GLY A 88 11.20 -4.73 3.08
CA GLY A 88 11.82 -3.42 2.87
C GLY A 88 11.09 -2.58 1.81
N ILE A 89 10.75 -3.19 0.67
CA ILE A 89 9.97 -2.53 -0.40
C ILE A 89 8.61 -2.08 0.14
N GLY A 90 7.93 -2.96 0.88
CA GLY A 90 6.66 -2.64 1.53
C GLY A 90 6.80 -1.49 2.53
N LEU A 91 7.84 -1.50 3.36
CA LEU A 91 8.10 -0.42 4.31
C LEU A 91 8.31 0.92 3.60
N VAL A 92 9.13 0.96 2.55
CA VAL A 92 9.33 2.18 1.76
C VAL A 92 8.01 2.64 1.13
N ALA A 93 7.23 1.73 0.55
CA ALA A 93 5.94 2.05 -0.04
C ALA A 93 4.99 2.68 0.99
N TRP A 94 4.94 2.11 2.19
CA TRP A 94 4.16 2.66 3.29
C TRP A 94 4.64 4.05 3.71
N ILE A 95 5.95 4.27 3.84
CA ILE A 95 6.53 5.59 4.16
C ILE A 95 6.15 6.62 3.09
N VAL A 96 6.25 6.26 1.80
CA VAL A 96 5.88 7.16 0.70
C VAL A 96 4.42 7.58 0.80
N VAL A 97 3.51 6.63 1.00
CA VAL A 97 2.08 6.92 1.17
C VAL A 97 1.88 7.82 2.40
N PHE A 98 2.49 7.47 3.53
CA PHE A 98 2.39 8.24 4.77
C PHE A 98 2.86 9.69 4.58
N VAL A 99 4.00 9.91 3.92
CA VAL A 99 4.54 11.25 3.63
C VAL A 99 3.57 12.03 2.75
N VAL A 100 3.02 11.42 1.70
CA VAL A 100 2.05 12.12 0.83
C VAL A 100 0.80 12.54 1.61
N VAL A 101 0.21 11.62 2.37
CA VAL A 101 -1.00 11.92 3.17
C VAL A 101 -0.69 12.98 4.22
N TYR A 102 0.47 12.87 4.90
CA TYR A 102 0.91 13.87 5.87
C TYR A 102 1.05 15.25 5.23
N LEU A 103 1.74 15.37 4.08
CA LEU A 103 1.90 16.63 3.38
C LEU A 103 0.55 17.23 2.97
N LEU A 104 -0.35 16.42 2.39
CA LEU A 104 -1.70 16.87 2.03
C LEU A 104 -2.49 17.38 3.25
N ALA A 105 -2.35 16.71 4.40
CA ALA A 105 -2.96 17.16 5.64
C ALA A 105 -2.36 18.49 6.13
N THR A 106 -1.03 18.66 6.07
CA THR A 106 -0.36 19.89 6.52
C THR A 106 -0.74 21.13 5.70
N VAL A 107 -1.09 20.96 4.42
CA VAL A 107 -1.54 22.07 3.56
C VAL A 107 -3.07 22.24 3.55
N GLY A 108 -3.79 21.51 4.41
CA GLY A 108 -5.24 21.64 4.60
C GLY A 108 -6.09 21.03 3.50
N LEU A 109 -5.55 20.12 2.69
CA LEU A 109 -6.29 19.46 1.61
C LEU A 109 -7.08 18.24 2.07
N ILE A 110 -6.67 17.59 3.17
CA ILE A 110 -7.37 16.46 3.79
C ILE A 110 -7.34 16.59 5.32
N THR A 111 -8.28 15.94 6.02
CA THR A 111 -8.31 15.96 7.49
C THR A 111 -7.31 14.96 8.10
N PRO A 112 -6.78 15.22 9.32
CA PRO A 112 -5.90 14.30 10.02
C PRO A 112 -6.53 12.93 10.29
N ASP A 113 -7.86 12.83 10.36
CA ASP A 113 -8.60 11.57 10.47
C ASP A 113 -8.23 10.59 9.33
N ALA A 114 -7.88 11.12 8.15
CA ALA A 114 -7.45 10.34 6.99
C ALA A 114 -6.10 9.63 7.20
N LEU A 115 -5.32 9.99 8.22
CA LEU A 115 -4.10 9.30 8.63
C LEU A 115 -4.38 8.06 9.50
N GLY A 116 -5.65 7.77 9.82
CA GLY A 116 -6.03 6.67 10.69
C GLY A 116 -5.72 6.93 12.17
N VAL A 117 -5.59 8.20 12.56
CA VAL A 117 -5.49 8.65 13.96
C VAL A 117 -6.88 9.12 14.40
N PRO A 118 -7.62 8.34 15.21
CA PRO A 118 -8.94 8.76 15.67
C PRO A 118 -8.81 9.89 16.71
N GLY A 119 -9.53 11.00 16.51
CA GLY A 119 -9.79 12.00 17.57
C GLY A 119 -8.84 13.19 17.66
N VAL A 120 -8.25 13.62 16.53
CA VAL A 120 -7.61 14.94 16.38
C VAL A 120 -8.46 15.86 15.51
#